data_AF-A0A1F3LKW0-F1
#
_entry.id   AF-A0A1F3LKW0-F1
#
_cell.length_a   1.000
_cell.length_b   1.000
_cell.length_c   1.000
_cell.angle_alpha   90.00
_cell.angle_beta   90.00
_cell.angle_gamma   90.00
#
_symmetry.space_group_name_H-M   'P 1'
#
loop_
_entity.id
_entity.type
_entity.pdbx_description
1 polymer ?
#
loop_
_entity_poly.entity_id
_entity_poly.type
_entity_poly.pdbx_seq_one_letter_code
_entity_poly.pdbx_strand_id
1 'polypeptide(L)'
;MNLQPNDKINIARKIAWLAAGFSVIICVLLIVNFIQSKSVNPIESETLKALVERLKSDPQNEALINEIRAFDLLARKAYFTSQWQLRTGGYLLLLGIIVTILSVRYVLSNKPKFGELEEIEKEPYLDSVLARKWIIYVGGSLFVLASVSGILSYNSLNAYQFSKSEVKTDEVVVETAQTSEEKIVEETTAAATQENIVPEEIMKAEPKTVAEEVKTETAAKTESSVFVASQKDLRANYPFFRGAEGNGIAWQTNVPTQWDGAAGTNILWKAKFPKRGFSSPIVWKNKVFITGADNAGREVYCYDLNSGKLLWTALADNIPGSPSKMPSVTADTGFAASTMATNGNSVFAIFATGDLLALDMDGKRLWAKNLGVPDNHYGHSSSLIIYKDKLLIQYDTNKGGKLIALSTASGAEMWTTVRKSKISWSSPVLVNTGNRMELILTTDPNVDSYDPETGKELWSVKCLMGEVGPSAAYSDGLVFAANEYATFAAIKPGSTPEIVWQTDEFLPEVASPLAVNGVVIIATSYGTVAAFDTADGTLLWEQEHSDGFYASPVYAAGNVYLIDMAGVCHIFKAGREFQLVAEPALGEKTVCAPVFADGKILIRGFDNLYCIGK
;
A
#
# COMPACT_ATOMS: atom_id res chain seq x y z
N MET A 1 -31.66 -26.52 -19.46
CA MET A 1 -33.12 -26.44 -19.59
C MET A 1 -33.44 -25.87 -20.98
N ASN A 2 -33.99 -26.67 -21.90
CA ASN A 2 -34.19 -26.24 -23.30
C ASN A 2 -35.51 -25.48 -23.45
N LEU A 3 -35.45 -24.15 -23.30
CA LEU A 3 -36.55 -23.22 -23.59
C LEU A 3 -36.87 -23.21 -25.09
N GLN A 4 -38.16 -23.07 -25.45
CA GLN A 4 -38.59 -22.97 -26.84
C GLN A 4 -38.09 -21.67 -27.49
N PRO A 5 -37.98 -21.58 -28.83
CA PRO A 5 -37.54 -20.36 -29.51
C PRO A 5 -38.37 -19.12 -29.14
N ASN A 6 -39.69 -19.28 -29.05
CA ASN A 6 -40.61 -18.20 -28.66
C ASN A 6 -40.39 -17.71 -27.22
N ASP A 7 -40.06 -18.61 -26.29
CA ASP A 7 -39.75 -18.25 -24.90
C ASP A 7 -38.49 -17.38 -24.84
N LYS A 8 -37.44 -17.75 -25.60
CA LYS A 8 -36.19 -17.01 -25.68
C LYS A 8 -36.40 -15.60 -26.24
N ILE A 9 -37.24 -15.44 -27.26
CA ILE A 9 -37.62 -14.13 -27.82
C ILE A 9 -38.41 -13.30 -26.79
N ASN A 10 -39.34 -13.91 -26.06
CA ASN A 10 -40.12 -13.24 -25.02
C ASN A 10 -39.26 -12.82 -23.81
N ILE A 11 -38.28 -13.64 -23.41
CA ILE A 11 -37.30 -13.32 -22.37
C ILE A 11 -36.40 -12.17 -22.83
N ALA A 12 -35.83 -12.23 -24.03
CA ALA A 12 -35.01 -11.15 -24.58
C ALA A 12 -35.78 -9.83 -24.70
N ARG A 13 -37.07 -9.86 -25.04
CA ARG A 13 -37.95 -8.68 -25.04
C ARG A 13 -38.14 -8.11 -23.64
N LYS A 14 -38.32 -8.94 -22.60
CA LYS A 14 -38.39 -8.48 -21.20
C LYS A 14 -37.06 -7.87 -20.73
N ILE A 15 -35.93 -8.48 -21.07
CA ILE A 15 -34.59 -7.96 -20.75
C ILE A 15 -34.37 -6.60 -21.43
N ALA A 16 -34.75 -6.44 -22.70
CA ALA A 16 -34.66 -5.15 -23.40
C ALA A 16 -35.44 -4.04 -22.69
N TRP A 17 -36.68 -4.31 -22.25
CA TRP A 17 -37.49 -3.32 -21.51
C TRP A 17 -36.91 -3.00 -20.13
N LEU A 18 -36.40 -3.99 -19.40
CA LEU A 18 -35.77 -3.79 -18.08
C LEU A 18 -34.46 -2.98 -18.21
N ALA A 19 -33.61 -3.31 -19.18
CA ALA A 19 -32.36 -2.59 -19.44
C ALA A 19 -32.61 -1.14 -19.91
N ALA A 20 -33.62 -0.92 -20.75
CA ALA A 20 -34.03 0.43 -21.17
C ALA A 20 -34.58 1.24 -19.98
N GLY A 21 -35.46 0.66 -19.16
CA GLY A 21 -36.00 1.32 -17.97
C GLY A 21 -34.92 1.67 -16.94
N PHE A 22 -33.99 0.75 -16.67
CA PHE A 22 -32.82 1.00 -15.84
C PHE A 22 -31.95 2.13 -16.40
N SER A 23 -31.68 2.14 -17.71
CA SER A 23 -30.91 3.19 -18.37
C SER A 23 -31.57 4.57 -18.22
N VAL A 24 -32.90 4.65 -18.33
CA VAL A 24 -33.65 5.90 -18.08
C VAL A 24 -33.53 6.35 -16.63
N ILE A 25 -33.63 5.44 -15.65
CA ILE A 25 -33.48 5.78 -14.22
C ILE A 25 -32.06 6.31 -13.93
N ILE A 26 -31.01 5.65 -14.41
CA ILE A 26 -29.62 6.12 -14.25
C ILE A 26 -29.42 7.47 -14.93
N CYS A 27 -29.98 7.68 -16.13
CA CYS A 27 -29.93 8.96 -16.84
C CYS A 27 -30.59 10.09 -16.03
N VAL A 28 -31.77 9.85 -15.46
CA VAL A 28 -32.45 10.83 -14.59
C VAL A 28 -31.63 11.13 -13.32
N LEU A 29 -31.05 10.13 -12.68
CA LEU A 29 -30.20 10.33 -11.50
C LEU A 29 -28.93 11.14 -11.82
N LEU A 30 -28.29 10.88 -12.97
CA LEU A 30 -27.16 11.67 -13.45
C LEU A 30 -27.54 13.12 -13.74
N ILE A 31 -28.71 13.36 -14.35
CA ILE A 31 -29.23 14.71 -14.62
C ILE A 31 -29.53 15.44 -13.31
N VAL A 32 -30.13 14.77 -12.31
CA VAL A 32 -30.39 15.36 -10.98
C VAL A 32 -29.09 15.72 -10.27
N ASN A 33 -28.10 14.82 -10.24
CA ASN A 33 -26.78 15.10 -9.65
C ASN A 33 -26.07 16.25 -10.38
N PHE A 34 -26.11 16.29 -11.72
CA PHE A 34 -25.53 17.40 -12.50
C PHE A 34 -26.21 18.75 -12.21
N ILE A 35 -27.53 18.78 -12.08
CA ILE A 35 -28.27 20.00 -11.69
C ILE A 35 -27.89 20.41 -10.27
N GLN A 36 -27.85 19.48 -9.32
CA GLN A 36 -27.45 19.73 -7.93
C GLN A 36 -26.03 20.30 -7.86
N SER A 37 -25.05 19.61 -8.44
CA SER A 37 -23.63 20.03 -8.49
C SER A 37 -23.40 21.36 -9.24
N LYS A 38 -24.32 21.77 -10.12
CA LYS A 38 -24.27 23.10 -10.76
C LYS A 38 -24.97 24.19 -9.93
N SER A 39 -26.00 23.84 -9.17
CA SER A 39 -26.68 24.77 -8.25
C SER A 39 -25.92 25.00 -6.94
N VAL A 40 -25.10 24.03 -6.53
CA VAL A 40 -24.25 24.07 -5.34
C VAL A 40 -22.86 23.60 -5.76
N ASN A 41 -21.99 24.54 -6.12
CA ASN A 41 -20.56 24.25 -6.25
C ASN A 41 -19.95 24.29 -4.83
N PRO A 42 -19.61 23.13 -4.21
CA PRO A 42 -19.26 23.09 -2.79
C PRO A 42 -18.00 23.90 -2.47
N ILE A 43 -17.04 23.92 -3.39
CA ILE A 43 -15.74 24.61 -3.27
C ILE A 43 -15.92 26.14 -3.33
N GLU A 44 -16.97 26.63 -3.98
CA GLU A 44 -17.21 28.08 -4.17
C GLU A 44 -18.31 28.67 -3.27
N SER A 45 -18.76 27.90 -2.26
CA SER A 45 -19.88 28.29 -1.41
C SER A 45 -19.74 29.69 -0.78
N GLU A 46 -20.85 30.45 -0.76
CA GLU A 46 -20.88 31.78 -0.14
C GLU A 46 -20.58 31.71 1.36
N THR A 47 -20.87 30.57 2.01
CA THR A 47 -20.51 30.30 3.41
C THR A 47 -18.99 30.22 3.60
N LEU A 48 -18.26 29.47 2.76
CA LEU A 48 -16.79 29.40 2.87
C LEU A 48 -16.16 30.77 2.60
N LYS A 49 -16.66 31.50 1.60
CA LYS A 49 -16.24 32.88 1.30
C LYS A 49 -16.50 33.82 2.49
N ALA A 50 -17.67 33.76 3.11
CA ALA A 50 -18.02 34.58 4.27
C ALA A 50 -17.19 34.24 5.52
N LEU A 51 -16.88 32.96 5.76
CA LEU A 51 -15.99 32.56 6.86
C LEU A 51 -14.55 33.05 6.63
N VAL A 52 -14.02 32.94 5.40
CA VAL A 52 -12.70 33.47 5.05
C VAL A 52 -12.65 35.01 5.13
N GLU A 53 -13.72 35.71 4.73
CA GLU A 53 -13.84 37.17 4.91
C GLU A 53 -13.80 37.56 6.40
N ARG A 54 -14.44 36.75 7.25
CA ARG A 54 -14.43 36.90 8.71
C ARG A 54 -13.04 36.63 9.30
N LEU A 55 -12.30 35.65 8.79
CA LEU A 55 -10.93 35.34 9.24
C LEU A 55 -9.95 36.49 8.95
N LYS A 56 -10.13 37.22 7.83
CA LYS A 56 -9.35 38.44 7.57
C LYS A 56 -9.54 39.52 8.65
N SER A 57 -10.68 39.53 9.34
CA SER A 57 -10.98 40.48 10.42
C SER A 57 -10.52 40.04 11.81
N ASP A 58 -10.24 38.74 12.01
CA ASP A 58 -9.77 38.17 13.27
C ASP A 58 -8.80 36.97 13.01
N PRO A 59 -7.54 37.24 12.60
CA PRO A 59 -6.65 36.21 12.06
C PRO A 59 -6.10 35.19 13.08
N GLN A 60 -6.31 35.39 14.39
CA GLN A 60 -5.88 34.47 15.45
C GLN A 60 -7.04 33.66 16.04
N ASN A 61 -8.21 33.68 15.41
CA ASN A 61 -9.39 32.96 15.88
C ASN A 61 -9.33 31.47 15.51
N GLU A 62 -8.67 30.66 16.34
CA GLU A 62 -8.52 29.21 16.15
C GLU A 62 -9.85 28.49 15.89
N ALA A 63 -10.93 28.91 16.56
CA ALA A 63 -12.26 28.33 16.36
C ALA A 63 -12.80 28.56 14.94
N LEU A 64 -12.60 29.78 14.40
CA LEU A 64 -12.97 30.14 13.03
C LEU A 64 -12.07 29.47 11.98
N ILE A 65 -10.77 29.32 12.27
CA ILE A 65 -9.84 28.56 11.42
C ILE A 65 -10.29 27.10 11.31
N ASN A 66 -10.67 26.48 12.44
CA ASN A 66 -11.16 25.11 12.48
C ASN A 66 -12.54 24.96 11.82
N GLU A 67 -13.43 25.95 11.93
CA GLU A 67 -14.71 26.00 11.20
C GLU A 67 -14.48 26.02 9.67
N ILE A 68 -13.55 26.85 9.19
CA ILE A 68 -13.17 26.92 7.76
C ILE A 68 -12.59 25.58 7.28
N ARG A 69 -11.64 25.00 8.03
CA ARG A 69 -11.01 23.70 7.71
C ARG A 69 -12.05 22.57 7.62
N ALA A 70 -12.95 22.49 8.59
CA ALA A 70 -14.03 21.50 8.59
C ALA A 70 -15.00 21.70 7.41
N PHE A 71 -15.30 22.94 7.04
CA PHE A 71 -16.18 23.24 5.91
C PHE A 71 -15.53 22.90 4.56
N ASP A 72 -14.23 23.19 4.37
CA ASP A 72 -13.48 22.81 3.18
C ASP A 72 -13.35 21.28 3.04
N LEU A 73 -13.05 20.57 4.14
CA LEU A 73 -13.00 19.10 4.17
C LEU A 73 -14.35 18.48 3.75
N LEU A 74 -15.47 19.03 4.24
CA LEU A 74 -16.81 18.61 3.81
C LEU A 74 -17.08 18.95 2.34
N ALA A 75 -16.64 20.12 1.86
CA ALA A 75 -16.77 20.52 0.46
C ALA A 75 -16.00 19.59 -0.49
N ARG A 76 -14.75 19.24 -0.16
CA ARG A 76 -13.93 18.26 -0.90
C ARG A 76 -14.59 16.88 -0.91
N LYS A 77 -15.04 16.37 0.25
CA LYS A 77 -15.73 15.07 0.34
C LYS A 77 -17.02 15.04 -0.51
N ALA A 78 -17.80 16.11 -0.52
CA ALA A 78 -18.98 16.24 -1.38
C ALA A 78 -18.61 16.24 -2.88
N TYR A 79 -17.58 17.00 -3.26
CA TYR A 79 -17.07 17.08 -4.64
C TYR A 79 -16.63 15.71 -5.18
N PHE A 80 -15.74 15.01 -4.47
CA PHE A 80 -15.25 13.70 -4.91
C PHE A 80 -16.34 12.63 -4.93
N THR A 81 -17.29 12.68 -3.99
CA THR A 81 -18.47 11.81 -4.00
C THR A 81 -19.32 12.03 -5.26
N SER A 82 -19.58 13.28 -5.66
CA SER A 82 -20.33 13.57 -6.89
C SER A 82 -19.58 13.13 -8.15
N GLN A 83 -18.26 13.37 -8.24
CA GLN A 83 -17.43 12.90 -9.36
C GLN A 83 -17.44 11.37 -9.49
N TRP A 84 -17.32 10.64 -8.39
CA TRP A 84 -17.40 9.18 -8.37
C TRP A 84 -18.78 8.68 -8.82
N GLN A 85 -19.86 9.34 -8.38
CA GLN A 85 -21.23 9.02 -8.81
C GLN A 85 -21.44 9.28 -10.31
N LEU A 86 -20.93 10.40 -10.85
CA LEU A 86 -21.00 10.72 -12.27
C LEU A 86 -20.27 9.68 -13.12
N ARG A 87 -19.04 9.31 -12.74
CA ARG A 87 -18.24 8.30 -13.44
C ARG A 87 -18.88 6.92 -13.39
N THR A 88 -19.31 6.48 -12.21
CA THR A 88 -19.91 5.15 -12.00
C THR A 88 -21.27 5.03 -12.68
N GLY A 89 -22.12 6.06 -12.56
CA GLY A 89 -23.40 6.14 -13.27
C GLY A 89 -23.22 6.17 -14.79
N GLY A 90 -22.19 6.86 -15.30
CA GLY A 90 -21.84 6.85 -16.72
C GLY A 90 -21.53 5.46 -17.27
N TYR A 91 -20.74 4.66 -16.54
CA TYR A 91 -20.47 3.26 -16.91
C TYR A 91 -21.74 2.38 -16.83
N LEU A 92 -22.59 2.56 -15.80
CA LEU A 92 -23.85 1.83 -15.67
C LEU A 92 -24.84 2.15 -16.81
N LEU A 93 -24.93 3.42 -17.21
CA LEU A 93 -25.75 3.88 -18.34
C LEU A 93 -25.27 3.25 -19.66
N LEU A 94 -23.96 3.28 -19.91
CA LEU A 94 -23.35 2.69 -21.10
C LEU A 94 -23.59 1.17 -21.17
N LEU A 95 -23.46 0.47 -20.04
CA LEU A 95 -23.74 -0.97 -19.96
C LEU A 95 -25.24 -1.28 -20.19
N GLY A 96 -26.16 -0.50 -19.60
CA GLY A 96 -27.60 -0.62 -19.83
C GLY A 96 -27.99 -0.42 -21.29
N ILE A 97 -27.39 0.56 -21.97
CA ILE A 97 -27.56 0.80 -23.41
C ILE A 97 -27.04 -0.38 -24.24
N ILE A 98 -25.86 -0.92 -23.94
CA ILE A 98 -25.31 -2.09 -24.65
C ILE A 98 -26.22 -3.32 -24.49
N VAL A 99 -26.68 -3.63 -23.27
CA VAL A 99 -27.60 -4.76 -23.03
C VAL A 99 -28.92 -4.55 -23.77
N THR A 100 -29.43 -3.32 -23.84
CA THR A 100 -30.63 -2.97 -24.61
C THR A 100 -30.42 -3.22 -26.10
N ILE A 101 -29.32 -2.72 -26.69
CA ILE A 101 -29.00 -2.90 -28.12
C ILE A 101 -28.84 -4.39 -28.48
N LEU A 102 -28.11 -5.15 -27.67
CA LEU A 102 -27.91 -6.59 -27.90
C LEU A 102 -29.25 -7.36 -27.81
N SER A 103 -30.09 -7.04 -26.82
CA SER A 103 -31.40 -7.68 -26.64
C SER A 103 -32.37 -7.35 -27.77
N VAL A 104 -32.42 -6.09 -28.21
CA VAL A 104 -33.24 -5.67 -29.37
C VAL A 104 -32.73 -6.32 -30.66
N ARG A 105 -31.41 -6.35 -30.89
CA ARG A 105 -30.81 -7.03 -32.05
C ARG A 105 -31.16 -8.53 -32.07
N TYR A 106 -31.07 -9.21 -30.92
CA TYR A 106 -31.47 -10.61 -30.80
C TYR A 106 -32.96 -10.83 -31.11
N VAL A 107 -33.85 -9.96 -30.62
CA VAL A 107 -35.29 -10.02 -30.93
C VAL A 107 -35.57 -9.77 -32.41
N LEU A 108 -34.85 -8.84 -33.05
CA LEU A 108 -35.03 -8.54 -34.48
C LEU A 108 -34.51 -9.67 -35.38
N SER A 109 -33.32 -10.21 -35.12
CA SER A 109 -32.73 -11.29 -35.92
C SER A 109 -33.48 -12.63 -35.82
N ASN A 110 -34.33 -12.81 -34.81
CA ASN A 110 -35.12 -14.04 -34.61
C ASN A 110 -36.64 -13.84 -34.84
N LYS A 111 -37.08 -12.73 -35.45
CA LYS A 111 -38.47 -12.65 -35.93
C LYS A 111 -38.69 -13.68 -37.04
N PRO A 112 -39.80 -14.44 -37.03
CA PRO A 112 -40.13 -15.30 -38.16
C PRO A 112 -40.34 -14.43 -39.41
N LYS A 113 -39.72 -14.82 -40.52
CA LYS A 113 -40.14 -14.33 -41.84
C LYS A 113 -41.54 -14.88 -42.09
N PHE A 114 -42.50 -14.01 -42.41
CA PHE A 114 -43.77 -14.47 -42.95
C PHE A 114 -43.54 -15.14 -44.31
N GLY A 115 -44.38 -16.10 -44.65
CA GLY A 115 -44.34 -16.77 -45.96
C GLY A 115 -44.61 -15.80 -47.10
N GLU A 116 -44.22 -16.21 -48.30
CA GLU A 116 -44.39 -15.42 -49.52
C GLU A 116 -45.88 -15.12 -49.76
N LEU A 117 -46.19 -13.83 -49.87
CA LEU A 117 -47.40 -13.35 -50.53
C LEU A 117 -47.01 -13.04 -51.98
N GLU A 118 -47.95 -13.23 -52.90
CA GLU A 118 -47.73 -13.15 -54.35
C GLU A 118 -47.07 -11.83 -54.78
N GLU A 119 -46.26 -11.88 -55.85
CA GLU A 119 -45.47 -10.76 -56.35
C GLU A 119 -46.36 -9.63 -56.90
N ILE A 120 -46.76 -8.71 -56.02
CA ILE A 120 -47.09 -7.34 -56.43
C ILE A 120 -45.78 -6.73 -56.94
N GLU A 121 -45.78 -6.34 -58.22
CA GLU A 121 -44.63 -5.78 -58.94
C GLU A 121 -44.11 -4.52 -58.22
N LYS A 122 -43.03 -4.68 -57.44
CA LYS A 122 -42.46 -3.59 -56.65
C LYS A 122 -41.62 -2.67 -57.52
N GLU A 123 -42.09 -1.45 -57.77
CA GLU A 123 -41.24 -0.39 -58.30
C GLU A 123 -40.02 -0.16 -57.38
N PRO A 124 -38.78 -0.49 -57.81
CA PRO A 124 -37.59 -0.36 -56.94
C PRO A 124 -37.28 1.10 -56.60
N TYR A 125 -37.84 2.03 -57.38
CA TYR A 125 -37.69 3.46 -57.23
C TYR A 125 -38.26 3.98 -55.89
N LEU A 126 -39.47 3.55 -55.51
CA LEU A 126 -40.19 4.08 -54.34
C LEU A 126 -39.49 3.72 -53.02
N ASP A 127 -39.06 2.47 -52.85
CA ASP A 127 -38.30 2.04 -51.67
C ASP A 127 -36.96 2.79 -51.56
N SER A 128 -36.29 3.06 -52.70
CA SER A 128 -35.04 3.84 -52.71
C SER A 128 -35.24 5.30 -52.29
N VAL A 129 -36.38 5.91 -52.65
CA VAL A 129 -36.75 7.29 -52.27
C VAL A 129 -37.15 7.36 -50.79
N LEU A 130 -37.87 6.35 -50.28
CA LEU A 130 -38.18 6.24 -48.84
C LEU A 130 -36.92 6.04 -48.00
N ALA A 131 -36.01 5.17 -48.42
CA ALA A 131 -34.72 4.97 -47.75
C ALA A 131 -33.89 6.27 -47.71
N ARG A 132 -33.80 6.99 -48.84
CA ARG A 132 -33.13 8.30 -48.90
C ARG A 132 -33.77 9.34 -47.97
N LYS A 133 -35.11 9.42 -47.91
CA LYS A 133 -35.81 10.32 -46.97
C LYS A 133 -35.47 9.98 -45.51
N TRP A 134 -35.50 8.70 -45.12
CA TRP A 134 -35.14 8.29 -43.77
C TRP A 134 -33.68 8.56 -43.42
N ILE A 135 -32.74 8.35 -44.35
CA ILE A 135 -31.32 8.69 -44.18
C ILE A 135 -31.16 10.21 -43.97
N ILE A 136 -31.86 11.04 -44.73
CA ILE A 136 -31.85 12.51 -44.59
C ILE A 136 -32.44 12.94 -43.24
N TYR A 137 -33.58 12.38 -42.81
CA TYR A 137 -34.20 12.75 -41.53
C TYR A 137 -33.39 12.29 -40.32
N VAL A 138 -32.87 11.05 -40.32
CA VAL A 138 -32.07 10.52 -39.21
C VAL A 138 -30.69 11.19 -39.15
N GLY A 139 -30.02 11.35 -40.31
CA GLY A 139 -28.73 12.03 -40.41
C GLY A 139 -28.83 13.52 -40.06
N GLY A 140 -29.86 14.20 -40.53
CA GLY A 140 -30.13 15.60 -40.19
C GLY A 140 -30.43 15.80 -38.71
N SER A 141 -31.23 14.92 -38.10
CA SER A 141 -31.53 14.95 -36.66
C SER A 141 -30.27 14.72 -35.81
N LEU A 142 -29.43 13.73 -36.17
CA LEU A 142 -28.13 13.51 -35.54
C LEU A 142 -27.18 14.72 -35.70
N PHE A 143 -27.14 15.33 -36.89
CA PHE A 143 -26.31 16.50 -37.14
C PHE A 143 -26.75 17.72 -36.32
N VAL A 144 -28.06 17.97 -36.21
CA VAL A 144 -28.61 19.03 -35.34
C VAL A 144 -28.28 18.76 -33.88
N LEU A 145 -28.46 17.52 -33.40
CA LEU A 145 -28.20 17.15 -32.01
C LEU A 145 -26.70 17.28 -31.66
N ALA A 146 -25.81 16.85 -32.57
CA ALA A 146 -24.37 17.05 -32.45
C ALA A 146 -23.98 18.54 -32.50
N SER A 147 -24.60 19.34 -33.37
CA SER A 147 -24.34 20.79 -33.46
C SER A 147 -24.77 21.54 -32.21
N VAL A 148 -25.95 21.23 -31.66
CA VAL A 148 -26.44 21.80 -30.39
C VAL A 148 -25.51 21.40 -29.24
N SER A 149 -25.08 20.13 -29.17
CA SER A 149 -24.10 19.67 -28.18
C SER A 149 -22.77 20.42 -28.30
N GLY A 150 -22.26 20.62 -29.53
CA GLY A 150 -21.05 21.39 -29.79
C GLY A 150 -21.16 22.86 -29.38
N ILE A 151 -22.28 23.53 -29.66
CA ILE A 151 -22.53 24.93 -29.26
C ILE A 151 -22.61 25.06 -27.73
N LEU A 152 -23.29 24.13 -27.05
CA LEU A 152 -23.35 24.09 -25.58
C LEU A 152 -21.97 23.85 -24.97
N SER A 153 -21.15 22.97 -25.55
CA SER A 153 -19.78 22.70 -25.12
C SER A 153 -18.85 23.91 -25.36
N TYR A 154 -18.93 24.56 -26.52
CA TYR A 154 -18.16 25.76 -26.84
C TYR A 154 -18.45 26.93 -25.89
N ASN A 155 -19.73 27.19 -25.59
CA ASN A 155 -20.11 28.21 -24.61
C ASN A 155 -19.61 27.87 -23.19
N SER A 156 -19.49 26.58 -22.84
CA SER A 156 -18.90 26.15 -21.57
C SER A 156 -17.37 26.29 -21.52
N LEU A 157 -16.68 26.29 -22.67
CA LEU A 157 -15.23 26.48 -22.78
C LEU A 157 -14.84 27.97 -22.76
N ASN A 158 -15.60 28.83 -23.43
CA ASN A 158 -15.34 30.28 -23.41
C ASN A 158 -15.52 30.89 -22.01
N ALA A 159 -16.37 30.31 -21.16
CA ALA A 159 -16.49 30.69 -19.75
C ALA A 159 -15.19 30.45 -18.95
N TYR A 160 -14.26 29.64 -19.46
CA TYR A 160 -12.99 29.27 -18.81
C TYR A 160 -11.78 30.10 -19.28
N GLN A 161 -11.92 30.94 -20.32
CA GLN A 161 -10.79 31.71 -20.88
C GLN A 161 -10.60 33.12 -20.30
N PHE A 162 -11.48 33.59 -19.41
CA PHE A 162 -11.38 34.92 -18.78
C PHE A 162 -10.75 34.89 -17.39
N SER A 163 -9.55 34.30 -17.28
CA SER A 163 -8.60 34.60 -16.21
C SER A 163 -7.17 34.50 -16.71
N LYS A 164 -6.65 35.63 -17.21
CA LYS A 164 -5.23 35.80 -17.53
C LYS A 164 -4.77 37.22 -17.16
N SER A 165 -4.86 37.51 -15.87
CA SER A 165 -4.33 38.75 -15.30
C SER A 165 -2.82 38.81 -15.49
N GLU A 166 -2.34 39.85 -16.16
CA GLU A 166 -0.92 40.16 -16.27
C GLU A 166 -0.37 40.55 -14.90
N VAL A 167 0.70 39.89 -14.44
CA VAL A 167 1.48 40.33 -13.28
C VAL A 167 2.77 40.94 -13.80
N LYS A 168 3.00 42.21 -13.48
CA LYS A 168 4.25 42.90 -13.79
C LYS A 168 5.36 42.39 -12.87
N THR A 169 6.54 42.18 -13.44
CA THR A 169 7.79 42.11 -12.67
C THR A 169 8.28 43.54 -12.41
N ASP A 170 8.26 43.95 -11.15
CA ASP A 170 9.08 45.05 -10.63
C ASP A 170 10.25 44.45 -9.83
N GLU A 171 11.44 45.03 -9.97
CA GLU A 171 12.68 44.50 -9.40
C GLU A 171 12.84 44.87 -7.91
N VAL A 172 13.37 43.94 -7.10
CA VAL A 172 13.98 44.28 -5.80
C VAL A 172 15.33 43.59 -5.68
N VAL A 173 16.38 44.41 -5.52
CA VAL A 173 17.76 43.96 -5.32
C VAL A 173 17.95 43.51 -3.86
N VAL A 174 18.72 42.45 -3.66
CA VAL A 174 19.23 42.06 -2.33
C VAL A 174 20.75 42.21 -2.33
N GLU A 175 21.28 43.09 -1.49
CA GLU A 175 22.72 43.28 -1.31
C GLU A 175 23.37 42.14 -0.53
N THR A 176 24.59 41.77 -0.94
CA THR A 176 25.42 40.79 -0.25
C THR A 176 26.13 41.41 0.96
N ALA A 177 25.78 40.97 2.18
CA ALA A 177 26.58 41.24 3.38
C ALA A 177 27.79 40.29 3.46
N GLN A 178 28.94 40.81 3.87
CA GLN A 178 30.21 40.07 3.89
C GLN A 178 30.45 39.33 5.22
N THR A 179 30.98 38.11 5.17
CA THR A 179 31.60 37.44 6.33
C THR A 179 33.08 37.81 6.43
N SER A 180 33.51 38.28 7.59
CA SER A 180 34.91 38.58 7.90
C SER A 180 35.65 37.37 8.48
N GLU A 181 36.90 37.16 8.06
CA GLU A 181 37.84 36.22 8.69
C GLU A 181 38.27 36.69 10.09
N GLU A 182 38.61 35.76 10.99
CA GLU A 182 39.78 35.96 11.86
C GLU A 182 40.43 34.62 12.27
N LYS A 183 41.56 34.68 12.99
CA LYS A 183 42.65 33.69 12.88
C LYS A 183 42.89 32.80 14.11
N ILE A 184 43.57 31.68 13.79
CA ILE A 184 44.26 30.76 14.69
C ILE A 184 45.30 31.49 15.56
N VAL A 185 45.41 31.05 16.82
CA VAL A 185 46.65 31.14 17.63
C VAL A 185 46.87 29.76 18.29
N GLU A 186 48.11 29.27 18.27
CA GLU A 186 48.54 28.05 18.96
C GLU A 186 49.19 28.39 20.31
N GLU A 187 49.17 27.47 21.29
CA GLU A 187 50.41 27.19 22.04
C GLU A 187 50.47 25.78 22.69
N THR A 188 51.63 25.15 22.46
CA THR A 188 52.33 24.04 23.15
C THR A 188 52.08 23.92 24.68
N THR A 189 52.14 22.76 25.38
CA THR A 189 53.17 21.67 25.46
C THR A 189 52.56 20.32 25.93
N ALA A 190 53.01 19.11 25.54
CA ALA A 190 54.15 18.31 26.06
C ALA A 190 54.23 18.17 27.61
N ALA A 191 54.57 17.05 28.29
CA ALA A 191 54.89 15.63 27.98
C ALA A 191 55.08 14.85 29.34
N ALA A 192 55.21 13.52 29.53
CA ALA A 192 54.90 12.25 28.82
C ALA A 192 55.21 11.01 29.75
N THR A 193 54.96 9.76 29.31
CA THR A 193 55.37 8.44 29.94
C THR A 193 54.72 8.07 31.32
N GLN A 194 54.69 6.82 31.85
CA GLN A 194 55.45 5.58 31.57
C GLN A 194 54.73 4.24 31.92
N GLU A 195 55.07 3.17 31.18
CA GLU A 195 55.06 1.68 31.34
C GLU A 195 54.38 0.87 32.51
N ASN A 196 53.72 -0.25 32.09
CA ASN A 196 53.80 -1.68 32.58
C ASN A 196 53.52 -2.01 34.10
N ILE A 197 53.41 -3.25 34.63
CA ILE A 197 53.92 -4.62 34.32
C ILE A 197 52.89 -5.73 34.74
N VAL A 198 53.03 -6.98 34.22
CA VAL A 198 52.22 -8.20 34.50
C VAL A 198 52.95 -9.20 35.43
N PRO A 199 52.26 -10.15 36.11
CA PRO A 199 52.85 -11.48 36.37
C PRO A 199 51.93 -12.70 36.06
N GLU A 200 52.51 -13.90 36.07
CA GLU A 200 52.03 -15.14 35.43
C GLU A 200 51.50 -16.26 36.37
N GLU A 201 50.92 -17.31 35.74
CA GLU A 201 50.79 -18.77 36.06
C GLU A 201 50.77 -19.35 37.50
N ILE A 202 50.09 -20.51 37.67
CA ILE A 202 50.64 -21.84 38.08
C ILE A 202 49.63 -22.97 37.73
N MET A 203 50.11 -24.18 37.35
CA MET A 203 49.31 -25.42 37.11
C MET A 203 49.46 -26.50 38.23
N LYS A 204 48.45 -27.41 38.34
CA LYS A 204 48.43 -28.85 38.81
C LYS A 204 47.21 -29.17 39.70
N ALA A 205 46.70 -30.41 39.90
CA ALA A 205 46.71 -31.68 39.16
C ALA A 205 45.66 -32.66 39.79
N GLU A 206 45.40 -33.83 39.18
CA GLU A 206 44.40 -34.85 39.63
C GLU A 206 44.71 -35.53 40.98
N PRO A 207 43.74 -36.29 41.54
CA PRO A 207 43.91 -37.75 41.52
C PRO A 207 42.66 -38.55 41.06
N LYS A 208 42.86 -39.84 40.74
CA LYS A 208 41.85 -40.79 40.23
C LYS A 208 41.47 -41.87 41.26
N THR A 209 40.27 -42.44 41.10
CA THR A 209 39.90 -43.78 41.59
C THR A 209 38.99 -44.47 40.56
N VAL A 210 38.96 -45.81 40.53
CA VAL A 210 38.35 -46.61 39.46
C VAL A 210 37.53 -47.78 40.03
N ALA A 211 36.27 -47.88 39.60
CA ALA A 211 35.44 -49.08 39.45
C ALA A 211 34.09 -48.63 38.83
N GLU A 212 33.35 -49.33 37.99
CA GLU A 212 33.46 -50.46 37.05
C GLU A 212 32.05 -50.55 36.41
N GLU A 213 31.81 -51.42 35.42
CA GLU A 213 30.67 -51.28 34.47
C GLU A 213 29.24 -51.29 35.06
N VAL A 214 28.40 -50.36 34.55
CA VAL A 214 27.07 -50.72 34.00
C VAL A 214 26.89 -49.97 32.67
N LYS A 215 26.53 -50.68 31.60
CA LYS A 215 26.19 -50.08 30.29
C LYS A 215 24.74 -49.64 30.26
N THR A 216 24.52 -48.35 29.99
CA THR A 216 23.22 -47.83 29.57
C THR A 216 23.44 -47.05 28.28
N GLU A 217 22.81 -47.47 27.18
CA GLU A 217 22.83 -46.72 25.92
C GLU A 217 21.91 -45.49 26.03
N THR A 218 22.40 -44.45 26.72
CA THR A 218 21.79 -43.13 26.69
C THR A 218 22.02 -42.55 25.29
N ALA A 219 21.09 -42.85 24.38
CA ALA A 219 21.08 -42.28 23.04
C ALA A 219 21.18 -40.75 23.16
N ALA A 220 22.29 -40.19 22.67
CA ALA A 220 22.54 -38.77 22.75
C ALA A 220 21.44 -38.03 21.97
N LYS A 221 20.54 -37.36 22.70
CA LYS A 221 19.72 -36.31 22.12
C LYS A 221 20.67 -35.21 21.67
N THR A 222 21.01 -35.20 20.40
CA THR A 222 21.56 -34.03 19.74
C THR A 222 20.53 -32.92 19.89
N GLU A 223 20.73 -32.02 20.85
CA GLU A 223 19.91 -30.82 20.97
C GLU A 223 20.14 -29.98 19.73
N SER A 224 19.20 -30.07 18.79
CA SER A 224 19.22 -29.34 17.53
C SER A 224 19.06 -27.85 17.84
N SER A 225 20.17 -27.16 18.06
CA SER A 225 20.24 -25.73 18.36
C SER A 225 19.37 -24.94 17.40
N VAL A 226 18.32 -24.30 17.92
CA VAL A 226 17.35 -23.57 17.10
C VAL A 226 18.05 -22.40 16.41
N PHE A 227 17.93 -22.32 15.09
CA PHE A 227 18.61 -21.29 14.31
C PHE A 227 18.05 -19.90 14.63
N VAL A 228 18.95 -18.98 14.97
CA VAL A 228 18.65 -17.55 15.21
C VAL A 228 19.62 -16.71 14.39
N ALA A 229 19.09 -15.82 13.55
CA ALA A 229 19.91 -14.84 12.81
C ALA A 229 20.40 -13.73 13.76
N SER A 230 21.62 -13.23 13.55
CA SER A 230 22.07 -12.03 14.27
C SER A 230 21.43 -10.76 13.69
N GLN A 231 21.34 -9.68 14.48
CA GLN A 231 20.86 -8.40 13.95
C GLN A 231 21.73 -7.88 12.79
N LYS A 232 23.03 -8.24 12.77
CA LYS A 232 23.93 -7.91 11.67
C LYS A 232 23.54 -8.67 10.39
N ASP A 233 23.18 -9.94 10.49
CA ASP A 233 22.71 -10.72 9.34
C ASP A 233 21.35 -10.23 8.85
N LEU A 234 20.42 -9.92 9.76
CA LEU A 234 19.12 -9.34 9.40
C LEU A 234 19.31 -8.01 8.64
N ARG A 235 20.15 -7.10 9.13
CA ARG A 235 20.44 -5.80 8.50
C ARG A 235 21.23 -5.91 7.19
N ALA A 236 22.12 -6.88 7.04
CA ALA A 236 22.82 -7.12 5.78
C ALA A 236 21.88 -7.61 4.65
N ASN A 237 20.65 -8.01 4.99
CA ASN A 237 19.63 -8.53 4.09
C ASN A 237 18.36 -7.66 4.15
N TYR A 238 17.30 -8.07 3.45
CA TYR A 238 15.98 -7.42 3.53
C TYR A 238 14.94 -8.48 3.90
N PRO A 239 14.89 -8.92 5.17
CA PRO A 239 14.22 -10.16 5.57
C PRO A 239 12.71 -10.06 5.75
N PHE A 240 12.17 -8.84 5.94
CA PHE A 240 10.77 -8.57 6.27
C PHE A 240 10.23 -7.40 5.42
N PHE A 241 8.94 -7.10 5.55
CA PHE A 241 8.37 -5.83 5.08
C PHE A 241 9.15 -4.65 5.66
N ARG A 242 9.43 -3.61 4.85
CA ARG A 242 10.05 -2.35 5.30
C ARG A 242 11.39 -2.50 6.07
N GLY A 243 12.19 -3.52 5.73
CA GLY A 243 13.56 -3.69 6.22
C GLY A 243 13.71 -4.63 7.42
N ALA A 244 14.89 -4.63 8.04
CA ALA A 244 15.25 -5.58 9.10
C ALA A 244 14.52 -5.36 10.44
N GLU A 245 13.93 -4.19 10.63
CA GLU A 245 13.16 -3.80 11.82
C GLU A 245 11.65 -3.58 11.54
N GLY A 246 11.21 -3.56 10.28
CA GLY A 246 9.81 -3.24 9.90
C GLY A 246 9.46 -1.74 9.85
N ASN A 247 10.39 -0.87 10.24
CA ASN A 247 10.16 0.56 10.44
C ASN A 247 10.42 1.46 9.21
N GLY A 248 10.85 0.90 8.08
CA GLY A 248 11.15 1.65 6.85
C GLY A 248 12.62 2.01 6.66
N ILE A 249 13.56 1.42 7.42
CA ILE A 249 14.99 1.64 7.25
C ILE A 249 15.65 0.46 6.52
N ALA A 250 16.26 0.75 5.37
CA ALA A 250 17.14 -0.15 4.65
C ALA A 250 18.60 0.17 4.97
N TRP A 251 19.40 -0.85 5.27
CA TRP A 251 20.81 -0.71 5.66
C TRP A 251 21.77 -0.89 4.47
N GLN A 252 21.23 -1.19 3.29
CA GLN A 252 21.93 -1.44 2.05
C GLN A 252 22.50 -0.16 1.43
N THR A 253 23.61 -0.33 0.70
CA THR A 253 24.46 0.76 0.20
C THR A 253 24.52 0.79 -1.33
N ASN A 254 25.02 1.90 -1.89
CA ASN A 254 25.27 2.06 -3.33
C ASN A 254 24.03 1.92 -4.24
N VAL A 255 22.84 2.00 -3.67
CA VAL A 255 21.56 1.78 -4.37
C VAL A 255 21.31 2.82 -5.47
N PRO A 256 20.79 2.42 -6.65
CA PRO A 256 20.57 3.33 -7.77
C PRO A 256 19.50 4.39 -7.51
N THR A 257 19.68 5.58 -8.07
CA THR A 257 18.72 6.71 -8.05
C THR A 257 18.17 7.08 -9.42
N GLN A 258 18.52 6.32 -10.47
CA GLN A 258 18.21 6.63 -11.87
C GLN A 258 17.93 5.32 -12.61
N TRP A 259 16.80 5.22 -13.28
CA TRP A 259 16.40 4.10 -14.15
C TRP A 259 15.23 4.51 -15.05
N ASP A 260 14.97 3.70 -16.08
CA ASP A 260 13.75 3.76 -16.89
C ASP A 260 13.31 2.33 -17.21
N GLY A 261 12.20 1.90 -16.60
CA GLY A 261 11.67 0.55 -16.75
C GLY A 261 10.95 0.26 -18.07
N ALA A 262 10.69 1.30 -18.87
CA ALA A 262 10.14 1.18 -20.23
C ALA A 262 11.26 1.14 -21.29
N ALA A 263 12.31 1.96 -21.14
CA ALA A 263 13.49 1.96 -22.01
C ALA A 263 14.50 0.85 -21.66
N GLY A 264 14.44 0.30 -20.44
CA GLY A 264 15.39 -0.71 -19.93
C GLY A 264 16.65 -0.12 -19.27
N THR A 265 16.75 1.20 -19.15
CA THR A 265 17.90 1.89 -18.54
C THR A 265 18.06 1.48 -17.07
N ASN A 266 19.23 0.95 -16.71
CA ASN A 266 19.58 0.45 -15.38
C ASN A 266 18.66 -0.68 -14.86
N ILE A 267 18.01 -1.43 -15.76
CA ILE A 267 17.25 -2.64 -15.44
C ILE A 267 18.15 -3.86 -15.66
N LEU A 268 18.63 -4.48 -14.57
CA LEU A 268 19.47 -5.68 -14.64
C LEU A 268 18.68 -6.89 -15.17
N TRP A 269 17.43 -7.02 -14.72
CA TRP A 269 16.48 -8.01 -15.23
C TRP A 269 15.03 -7.63 -14.88
N LYS A 270 14.07 -8.18 -15.64
CA LYS A 270 12.63 -8.06 -15.42
C LYS A 270 11.99 -9.45 -15.60
N ALA A 271 11.35 -9.97 -14.56
CA ALA A 271 10.82 -11.33 -14.51
C ALA A 271 9.30 -11.34 -14.28
N LYS A 272 8.54 -12.10 -15.09
CA LYS A 272 7.10 -12.32 -14.86
C LYS A 272 6.89 -13.36 -13.77
N PHE A 273 6.02 -13.06 -12.82
CA PHE A 273 5.56 -14.03 -11.82
C PHE A 273 4.25 -14.72 -12.27
N PRO A 274 4.05 -16.03 -12.03
CA PRO A 274 2.86 -16.75 -12.51
C PRO A 274 1.53 -16.30 -11.92
N LYS A 275 1.49 -15.90 -10.63
CA LYS A 275 0.27 -15.48 -9.92
C LYS A 275 0.43 -14.11 -9.28
N ARG A 276 -0.65 -13.32 -9.31
CA ARG A 276 -0.70 -11.96 -8.72
C ARG A 276 -0.70 -11.99 -7.19
N GLY A 277 -0.40 -10.83 -6.62
CA GLY A 277 -0.29 -10.56 -5.19
C GLY A 277 0.26 -9.15 -5.00
N PHE A 278 0.19 -8.63 -3.78
CA PHE A 278 0.58 -7.26 -3.44
C PHE A 278 1.65 -7.21 -2.33
N SER A 279 2.12 -8.39 -1.89
CA SER A 279 3.29 -8.53 -1.04
C SER A 279 4.54 -7.95 -1.71
N SER A 280 5.32 -7.22 -0.93
CA SER A 280 6.67 -6.80 -1.36
C SER A 280 7.59 -8.03 -1.35
N PRO A 281 8.63 -8.09 -2.21
CA PRO A 281 9.61 -9.17 -2.13
C PRO A 281 10.44 -9.08 -0.83
N ILE A 282 11.09 -10.17 -0.47
CA ILE A 282 12.15 -10.17 0.56
C ILE A 282 13.43 -10.78 -0.02
N VAL A 283 14.58 -10.36 0.48
CA VAL A 283 15.90 -10.74 -0.07
C VAL A 283 16.78 -11.31 1.02
N TRP A 284 17.38 -12.47 0.75
CA TRP A 284 18.45 -13.04 1.56
C TRP A 284 19.60 -13.53 0.69
N LYS A 285 20.76 -12.87 0.81
CA LYS A 285 21.97 -13.06 -0.01
C LYS A 285 21.62 -12.96 -1.51
N ASN A 286 21.69 -14.07 -2.25
CA ASN A 286 21.38 -14.14 -3.68
C ASN A 286 19.96 -14.67 -3.98
N LYS A 287 19.10 -14.86 -2.96
CA LYS A 287 17.73 -15.37 -3.14
C LYS A 287 16.71 -14.27 -2.87
N VAL A 288 15.79 -14.09 -3.81
CA VAL A 288 14.63 -13.18 -3.72
C VAL A 288 13.38 -14.04 -3.58
N PHE A 289 12.53 -13.76 -2.59
CA PHE A 289 11.29 -14.49 -2.39
C PHE A 289 10.07 -13.59 -2.56
N ILE A 290 9.03 -14.08 -3.22
CA ILE A 290 7.79 -13.35 -3.51
C ILE A 290 6.59 -14.32 -3.51
N THR A 291 5.43 -13.90 -2.97
CA THR A 291 4.18 -14.71 -2.99
C THR A 291 3.27 -14.34 -4.14
N GLY A 292 2.49 -15.31 -4.63
CA GLY A 292 1.39 -15.08 -5.55
C GLY A 292 0.26 -16.08 -5.33
N ALA A 293 -0.98 -15.66 -5.56
CA ALA A 293 -2.15 -16.50 -5.38
C ALA A 293 -3.34 -16.06 -6.26
N ASP A 294 -4.15 -17.04 -6.66
CA ASP A 294 -5.36 -16.87 -7.46
C ASP A 294 -6.42 -17.92 -7.05
N ASN A 295 -7.51 -18.02 -7.81
CA ASN A 295 -8.58 -19.01 -7.55
C ASN A 295 -8.17 -20.47 -7.76
N ALA A 296 -7.00 -20.74 -8.36
CA ALA A 296 -6.49 -22.08 -8.64
C ALA A 296 -5.37 -22.52 -7.68
N GLY A 297 -4.66 -21.60 -7.02
CA GLY A 297 -3.59 -21.96 -6.09
C GLY A 297 -2.94 -20.78 -5.37
N ARG A 298 -2.12 -21.12 -4.37
CA ARG A 298 -1.35 -20.21 -3.52
C ARG A 298 0.11 -20.68 -3.57
N GLU A 299 1.04 -19.78 -3.86
CA GLU A 299 2.41 -20.14 -4.26
C GLU A 299 3.46 -19.18 -3.69
N VAL A 300 4.64 -19.72 -3.39
CA VAL A 300 5.87 -18.98 -3.06
C VAL A 300 6.88 -19.22 -4.17
N TYR A 301 7.49 -18.17 -4.69
CA TYR A 301 8.52 -18.23 -5.72
C TYR A 301 9.86 -17.78 -5.15
N CYS A 302 10.95 -18.44 -5.57
CA CYS A 302 12.32 -17.97 -5.34
C CYS A 302 13.00 -17.63 -6.67
N TYR A 303 13.58 -16.44 -6.77
CA TYR A 303 14.38 -15.99 -7.91
C TYR A 303 15.84 -15.76 -7.47
N ASP A 304 16.75 -15.94 -8.42
CA ASP A 304 18.15 -15.53 -8.29
C ASP A 304 18.28 -14.00 -8.41
N LEU A 305 18.91 -13.35 -7.42
CA LEU A 305 19.01 -11.89 -7.34
C LEU A 305 19.81 -11.27 -8.50
N ASN A 306 20.81 -11.98 -9.04
CA ASN A 306 21.69 -11.42 -10.06
C ASN A 306 21.21 -11.69 -11.51
N SER A 307 20.46 -12.77 -11.74
CA SER A 307 20.03 -13.19 -13.08
C SER A 307 18.51 -13.18 -13.31
N GLY A 308 17.69 -12.97 -12.28
CA GLY A 308 16.22 -12.99 -12.39
C GLY A 308 15.63 -14.37 -12.72
N LYS A 309 16.44 -15.42 -12.67
CA LYS A 309 16.02 -16.79 -12.96
C LYS A 309 15.17 -17.33 -11.81
N LEU A 310 13.98 -17.84 -12.13
CA LEU A 310 13.18 -18.65 -11.19
C LEU A 310 13.98 -19.91 -10.80
N LEU A 311 14.27 -20.05 -9.51
CA LEU A 311 15.01 -21.17 -8.92
C LEU A 311 14.06 -22.29 -8.50
N TRP A 312 12.95 -21.94 -7.84
CA TRP A 312 11.92 -22.89 -7.42
C TRP A 312 10.55 -22.22 -7.21
N THR A 313 9.50 -23.04 -7.23
CA THR A 313 8.13 -22.69 -6.81
C THR A 313 7.69 -23.70 -5.76
N ALA A 314 7.11 -23.22 -4.66
CA ALA A 314 6.52 -24.05 -3.62
C ALA A 314 5.01 -23.78 -3.50
N LEU A 315 4.20 -24.84 -3.50
CA LEU A 315 2.74 -24.75 -3.39
C LEU A 315 2.31 -24.66 -1.91
N ALA A 316 1.25 -23.89 -1.65
CA ALA A 316 0.51 -23.84 -0.39
C ALA A 316 -0.76 -24.70 -0.48
N ASP A 317 -0.55 -26.01 -0.59
CA ASP A 317 -1.57 -27.04 -0.79
C ASP A 317 -1.56 -28.10 0.33
N ASN A 318 -2.59 -28.95 0.40
CA ASN A 318 -2.66 -30.09 1.32
C ASN A 318 -2.48 -29.73 2.82
N ILE A 319 -2.88 -28.52 3.23
CA ILE A 319 -2.74 -28.01 4.61
C ILE A 319 -4.00 -28.38 5.41
N PRO A 320 -3.89 -29.11 6.54
CA PRO A 320 -5.04 -29.38 7.41
C PRO A 320 -5.69 -28.08 7.89
N GLY A 321 -7.00 -27.95 7.70
CA GLY A 321 -7.77 -26.75 8.02
C GLY A 321 -7.90 -25.73 6.88
N SER A 322 -7.13 -25.86 5.79
CA SER A 322 -7.33 -25.04 4.57
C SER A 322 -8.79 -25.09 4.12
N PRO A 323 -9.41 -23.94 3.75
CA PRO A 323 -10.75 -23.96 3.18
C PRO A 323 -10.76 -24.68 1.83
N SER A 324 -11.87 -25.33 1.51
CA SER A 324 -12.07 -26.06 0.24
C SER A 324 -12.39 -25.16 -0.97
N LYS A 325 -12.51 -23.86 -0.73
CA LYS A 325 -12.65 -22.79 -1.72
C LYS A 325 -11.83 -21.59 -1.26
N MET A 326 -11.35 -20.77 -2.18
CA MET A 326 -10.77 -19.48 -1.82
C MET A 326 -11.84 -18.57 -1.18
N PRO A 327 -11.47 -17.72 -0.21
CA PRO A 327 -12.39 -16.77 0.41
C PRO A 327 -12.85 -15.69 -0.58
N SER A 328 -13.84 -14.89 -0.18
CA SER A 328 -14.08 -13.61 -0.86
C SER A 328 -13.06 -12.59 -0.36
N VAL A 329 -12.45 -11.86 -1.29
CA VAL A 329 -11.50 -10.77 -1.05
C VAL A 329 -11.74 -9.67 -2.07
N THR A 330 -11.32 -8.44 -1.77
CA THR A 330 -11.29 -7.32 -2.72
C THR A 330 -10.21 -7.51 -3.79
N ALA A 331 -10.30 -6.74 -4.88
CA ALA A 331 -9.37 -6.84 -6.00
C ALA A 331 -7.99 -6.18 -5.73
N ASP A 332 -7.96 -5.22 -4.80
CA ASP A 332 -6.79 -4.47 -4.32
C ASP A 332 -5.94 -5.22 -3.28
N THR A 333 -6.54 -6.17 -2.53
CA THR A 333 -5.84 -6.97 -1.51
C THR A 333 -5.61 -8.42 -1.98
N GLY A 334 -6.57 -8.99 -2.71
CA GLY A 334 -6.45 -10.32 -3.29
C GLY A 334 -6.09 -11.40 -2.27
N PHE A 335 -5.33 -12.41 -2.70
CA PHE A 335 -5.04 -13.59 -1.89
C PHE A 335 -3.63 -13.64 -1.25
N ALA A 336 -2.77 -12.68 -1.61
CA ALA A 336 -1.34 -12.65 -1.27
C ALA A 336 -0.83 -11.19 -1.08
N ALA A 337 -1.46 -10.44 -0.16
CA ALA A 337 -1.00 -9.11 0.24
C ALA A 337 0.12 -9.16 1.30
N SER A 338 0.05 -10.09 2.27
CA SER A 338 1.05 -10.22 3.34
C SER A 338 2.47 -10.43 2.81
N THR A 339 3.39 -9.56 3.20
CA THR A 339 4.82 -9.74 2.93
C THR A 339 5.39 -10.83 3.84
N MET A 340 6.31 -11.61 3.27
CA MET A 340 6.94 -12.76 3.93
C MET A 340 7.97 -12.36 4.99
N ALA A 341 8.41 -13.36 5.75
CA ALA A 341 9.59 -13.26 6.59
C ALA A 341 10.64 -14.32 6.23
N THR A 342 11.92 -14.03 6.46
CA THR A 342 12.98 -15.05 6.48
C THR A 342 14.00 -14.77 7.57
N ASN A 343 14.56 -15.83 8.15
CA ASN A 343 15.75 -15.76 9.01
C ASN A 343 17.02 -16.22 8.28
N GLY A 344 16.96 -16.55 6.99
CA GLY A 344 18.10 -17.06 6.23
C GLY A 344 18.35 -18.56 6.29
N ASN A 345 17.67 -19.27 7.19
CA ASN A 345 17.56 -20.73 7.20
C ASN A 345 16.21 -21.19 6.61
N SER A 346 15.17 -20.39 6.82
CA SER A 346 13.79 -20.70 6.44
C SER A 346 13.04 -19.46 5.96
N VAL A 347 12.04 -19.66 5.10
CA VAL A 347 11.15 -18.64 4.53
C VAL A 347 9.71 -18.92 4.95
N PHE A 348 9.00 -17.90 5.39
CA PHE A 348 7.65 -18.00 5.96
C PHE A 348 6.66 -17.16 5.16
N ALA A 349 5.53 -17.76 4.80
CA ALA A 349 4.53 -17.15 3.93
C ALA A 349 3.11 -17.42 4.44
N ILE A 350 2.28 -16.36 4.51
CA ILE A 350 0.88 -16.44 4.87
C ILE A 350 -0.02 -15.90 3.75
N PHE A 351 -1.21 -16.47 3.60
CA PHE A 351 -2.18 -16.13 2.55
C PHE A 351 -3.55 -15.80 3.14
N ALA A 352 -4.44 -15.18 2.35
CA ALA A 352 -5.78 -14.79 2.78
C ALA A 352 -6.71 -15.97 3.20
N THR A 353 -6.33 -17.22 2.93
CA THR A 353 -6.98 -18.43 3.46
C THR A 353 -6.66 -18.73 4.93
N GLY A 354 -5.75 -17.98 5.55
CA GLY A 354 -5.14 -18.31 6.83
C GLY A 354 -4.08 -19.42 6.73
N ASP A 355 -3.72 -19.86 5.51
CA ASP A 355 -2.65 -20.84 5.31
C ASP A 355 -1.30 -20.19 5.54
N LEU A 356 -0.50 -20.79 6.43
CA LEU A 356 0.86 -20.40 6.77
C LEU A 356 1.83 -21.55 6.47
N LEU A 357 2.93 -21.24 5.77
CA LEU A 357 3.99 -22.17 5.43
C LEU A 357 5.31 -21.78 6.07
N ALA A 358 6.13 -22.79 6.33
CA ALA A 358 7.58 -22.66 6.40
C ALA A 358 8.25 -23.52 5.32
N LEU A 359 9.20 -22.92 4.61
CA LEU A 359 10.05 -23.55 3.61
C LEU A 359 11.51 -23.45 4.07
N ASP A 360 12.38 -24.35 3.63
CA ASP A 360 13.81 -24.06 3.61
C ASP A 360 14.17 -23.13 2.44
N MET A 361 15.43 -22.70 2.38
CA MET A 361 15.91 -21.78 1.35
C MET A 361 15.85 -22.37 -0.07
N ASP A 362 15.65 -23.68 -0.22
CA ASP A 362 15.56 -24.41 -1.48
C ASP A 362 14.13 -24.89 -1.80
N GLY A 363 13.13 -24.39 -1.05
CA GLY A 363 11.71 -24.47 -1.38
C GLY A 363 11.00 -25.71 -0.85
N LYS A 364 11.69 -26.57 -0.11
CA LYS A 364 11.07 -27.75 0.52
C LYS A 364 10.29 -27.30 1.75
N ARG A 365 9.03 -27.75 1.83
CA ARG A 365 8.17 -27.50 2.99
C ARG A 365 8.74 -28.17 4.24
N LEU A 366 8.97 -27.37 5.28
CA LEU A 366 9.38 -27.80 6.61
C LEU A 366 8.13 -28.10 7.47
N TRP A 367 7.18 -27.18 7.49
CA TRP A 367 5.88 -27.33 8.14
C TRP A 367 4.83 -26.42 7.47
N ALA A 368 3.55 -26.67 7.74
CA ALA A 368 2.45 -25.76 7.38
C ALA A 368 1.32 -25.86 8.42
N LYS A 369 0.59 -24.76 8.64
CA LYS A 369 -0.51 -24.62 9.61
C LYS A 369 -1.59 -23.73 8.98
N ASN A 370 -2.87 -24.02 9.16
CA ASN A 370 -3.94 -23.07 8.87
C ASN A 370 -4.39 -22.39 10.17
N LEU A 371 -4.55 -21.06 10.15
CA LEU A 371 -4.98 -20.23 11.29
C LEU A 371 -6.49 -19.93 11.31
N GLY A 372 -7.24 -20.48 10.35
CA GLY A 372 -8.62 -20.15 10.03
C GLY A 372 -8.71 -18.95 9.09
N VAL A 373 -9.63 -19.00 8.12
CA VAL A 373 -9.92 -17.85 7.23
C VAL A 373 -10.28 -16.63 8.09
N PRO A 374 -9.65 -15.46 7.87
CA PRO A 374 -9.91 -14.27 8.66
C PRO A 374 -11.32 -13.74 8.36
N ASP A 375 -12.04 -13.33 9.39
CA ASP A 375 -13.42 -12.87 9.26
C ASP A 375 -13.47 -11.39 8.86
N ASN A 376 -13.32 -11.10 7.56
CA ASN A 376 -13.46 -9.77 6.96
C ASN A 376 -13.60 -9.82 5.42
N HIS A 377 -13.54 -8.66 4.75
CA HIS A 377 -13.77 -8.52 3.30
C HIS A 377 -12.51 -8.25 2.45
N TYR A 378 -11.40 -7.77 3.01
CA TYR A 378 -10.13 -7.59 2.30
C TYR A 378 -9.28 -8.89 2.28
N GLY A 379 -9.35 -9.72 3.33
CA GLY A 379 -8.54 -10.93 3.50
C GLY A 379 -7.48 -10.78 4.59
N HIS A 380 -6.22 -11.09 4.28
CA HIS A 380 -5.09 -10.93 5.20
C HIS A 380 -3.90 -10.26 4.48
N SER A 381 -3.42 -9.17 5.08
CA SER A 381 -2.32 -8.33 4.58
C SER A 381 -1.21 -8.11 5.61
N SER A 382 -1.44 -8.40 6.89
CA SER A 382 -0.45 -8.21 7.94
C SER A 382 0.80 -9.02 7.60
N SER A 383 1.94 -8.34 7.53
CA SER A 383 3.19 -8.96 7.11
C SER A 383 3.86 -9.69 8.26
N LEU A 384 4.58 -10.75 7.93
CA LEU A 384 5.28 -11.56 8.93
C LEU A 384 6.58 -10.89 9.39
N ILE A 385 6.92 -11.05 10.66
CA ILE A 385 8.22 -10.64 11.23
C ILE A 385 8.78 -11.75 12.13
N ILE A 386 10.10 -11.80 12.33
CA ILE A 386 10.74 -12.80 13.18
C ILE A 386 11.52 -12.11 14.30
N TYR A 387 11.33 -12.60 15.53
CA TYR A 387 12.16 -12.27 16.67
C TYR A 387 12.83 -13.54 17.21
N LYS A 388 14.16 -13.61 17.12
CA LYS A 388 14.95 -14.81 17.44
C LYS A 388 14.46 -16.05 16.70
N ASP A 389 13.83 -16.97 17.43
CA ASP A 389 13.27 -18.25 17.01
C ASP A 389 11.75 -18.19 16.76
N LYS A 390 11.09 -17.05 17.04
CA LYS A 390 9.64 -16.83 16.97
C LYS A 390 9.26 -16.12 15.68
N LEU A 391 8.41 -16.77 14.89
CA LEU A 391 7.62 -16.11 13.84
C LEU A 391 6.42 -15.44 14.51
N LEU A 392 6.35 -14.11 14.40
CA LEU A 392 5.32 -13.28 15.02
C LEU A 392 4.25 -12.89 13.99
N ILE A 393 2.99 -13.04 14.37
CA ILE A 393 1.83 -12.88 13.48
C ILE A 393 0.75 -12.06 14.21
N GLN A 394 0.46 -10.87 13.68
CA GLN A 394 -0.72 -10.10 14.05
C GLN A 394 -1.90 -10.60 13.22
N TYR A 395 -2.91 -11.18 13.86
CA TYR A 395 -4.02 -11.89 13.23
C TYR A 395 -5.35 -11.34 13.71
N ASP A 396 -5.60 -10.08 13.38
CA ASP A 396 -6.78 -9.33 13.80
C ASP A 396 -7.96 -9.54 12.84
N THR A 397 -9.17 -9.67 13.39
CA THR A 397 -10.39 -10.03 12.64
C THR A 397 -11.63 -9.37 13.24
N ASN A 398 -12.79 -9.45 12.56
CA ASN A 398 -14.07 -9.04 13.16
C ASN A 398 -14.48 -9.88 14.40
N LYS A 399 -13.81 -11.00 14.66
CA LYS A 399 -13.98 -11.82 15.88
C LYS A 399 -13.00 -11.45 17.01
N GLY A 400 -12.27 -10.34 16.85
CA GLY A 400 -11.25 -9.85 17.80
C GLY A 400 -9.82 -10.09 17.33
N GLY A 401 -8.88 -9.51 18.08
CA GLY A 401 -7.46 -9.53 17.78
C GLY A 401 -6.67 -10.69 18.39
N LYS A 402 -5.57 -11.05 17.73
CA LYS A 402 -4.58 -12.02 18.24
C LYS A 402 -3.17 -11.61 17.83
N LEU A 403 -2.23 -11.69 18.76
CA LEU A 403 -0.80 -11.76 18.45
C LEU A 403 -0.33 -13.18 18.75
N ILE A 404 0.26 -13.85 17.76
CA ILE A 404 0.64 -15.27 17.82
C ILE A 404 2.15 -15.39 17.59
N ALA A 405 2.84 -16.18 18.43
CA ALA A 405 4.22 -16.59 18.21
C ALA A 405 4.31 -18.09 17.94
N LEU A 406 4.84 -18.45 16.76
CA LEU A 406 5.13 -19.83 16.38
C LEU A 406 6.63 -20.07 16.30
N SER A 407 7.08 -21.29 16.62
CA SER A 407 8.46 -21.71 16.39
C SER A 407 8.78 -21.73 14.89
N THR A 408 9.80 -20.96 14.50
CA THR A 408 10.34 -20.98 13.12
C THR A 408 10.74 -22.40 12.69
N ALA A 409 11.25 -23.22 13.61
CA ALA A 409 11.69 -24.59 13.34
C ALA A 409 10.55 -25.61 13.15
N SER A 410 9.39 -25.45 13.79
CA SER A 410 8.37 -26.51 13.88
C SER A 410 6.91 -26.09 13.69
N GLY A 411 6.59 -24.79 13.66
CA GLY A 411 5.21 -24.30 13.61
C GLY A 411 4.41 -24.50 14.90
N ALA A 412 5.03 -25.10 15.93
CA ALA A 412 4.46 -25.21 17.27
C ALA A 412 4.22 -23.82 17.87
N GLU A 413 3.13 -23.67 18.60
CA GLU A 413 2.75 -22.41 19.24
C GLU A 413 3.56 -22.22 20.53
N MET A 414 4.25 -21.09 20.66
CA MET A 414 4.98 -20.73 21.88
C MET A 414 4.08 -19.94 22.84
N TRP A 415 3.36 -18.96 22.30
CA TRP A 415 2.35 -18.18 23.01
C TRP A 415 1.37 -17.55 22.02
N THR A 416 0.16 -17.24 22.52
CA THR A 416 -0.85 -16.45 21.83
C THR A 416 -1.46 -15.46 22.82
N THR A 417 -1.42 -14.17 22.49
CA THR A 417 -2.07 -13.11 23.24
C THR A 417 -3.36 -12.70 22.53
N VAL A 418 -4.50 -12.93 23.19
CA VAL A 418 -5.82 -12.50 22.70
C VAL A 418 -5.99 -11.02 23.05
N ARG A 419 -6.18 -10.18 22.03
CA ARG A 419 -6.21 -8.72 22.14
C ARG A 419 -7.64 -8.20 22.11
N LYS A 420 -7.88 -7.06 22.76
CA LYS A 420 -9.16 -6.34 22.74
C LYS A 420 -9.25 -5.29 21.61
N SER A 421 -8.39 -5.42 20.60
CA SER A 421 -8.47 -4.68 19.34
C SER A 421 -9.63 -5.19 18.48
N LYS A 422 -10.13 -4.30 17.61
CA LYS A 422 -10.90 -4.68 16.42
C LYS A 422 -9.93 -5.17 15.33
N ILE A 423 -10.42 -5.26 14.10
CA ILE A 423 -9.65 -5.61 12.93
C ILE A 423 -8.58 -4.55 12.56
N SER A 424 -7.53 -4.99 11.88
CA SER A 424 -6.52 -4.16 11.23
C SER A 424 -5.88 -4.92 10.06
N TRP A 425 -5.14 -4.19 9.23
CA TRP A 425 -4.41 -4.69 8.07
C TRP A 425 -2.92 -4.29 8.09
N SER A 426 -2.50 -3.61 9.15
CA SER A 426 -1.14 -3.21 9.49
C SER A 426 -0.20 -4.38 9.77
N SER A 427 1.10 -4.11 9.76
CA SER A 427 2.16 -5.09 10.02
C SER A 427 2.91 -4.75 11.33
N PRO A 428 3.36 -5.76 12.11
CA PRO A 428 4.15 -5.52 13.32
C PRO A 428 5.51 -4.88 13.03
N VAL A 429 5.99 -4.04 13.95
CA VAL A 429 7.30 -3.37 13.87
C VAL A 429 8.14 -3.71 15.10
N LEU A 430 9.42 -4.07 14.90
CA LEU A 430 10.37 -4.35 15.99
C LEU A 430 11.16 -3.08 16.33
N VAL A 431 10.97 -2.58 17.55
CA VAL A 431 11.55 -1.34 18.04
C VAL A 431 12.57 -1.65 19.14
N ASN A 432 13.74 -0.99 19.10
CA ASN A 432 14.71 -1.01 20.20
C ASN A 432 14.55 0.29 21.01
N THR A 433 14.02 0.20 22.23
CA THR A 433 13.86 1.36 23.13
C THR A 433 15.11 1.67 23.96
N GLY A 434 16.28 1.19 23.53
CA GLY A 434 17.57 1.25 24.24
C GLY A 434 17.67 0.27 25.40
N ASN A 435 16.58 0.12 26.16
CA ASN A 435 16.49 -0.80 27.31
C ASN A 435 16.07 -2.22 26.93
N ARG A 436 15.29 -2.39 25.84
CA ARG A 436 14.75 -3.68 25.37
C ARG A 436 14.27 -3.61 23.92
N MET A 437 14.02 -4.78 23.34
CA MET A 437 13.20 -4.88 22.13
C MET A 437 11.71 -4.89 22.50
N GLU A 438 10.90 -4.19 21.71
CA GLU A 438 9.44 -4.11 21.80
C GLU A 438 8.83 -4.42 20.43
N LEU A 439 7.64 -5.01 20.40
CA LEU A 439 6.85 -5.23 19.20
C LEU A 439 5.67 -4.26 19.19
N ILE A 440 5.67 -3.31 18.26
CA ILE A 440 4.63 -2.29 18.12
C ILE A 440 3.59 -2.74 17.10
N LEU A 441 2.31 -2.67 17.48
CA LEU A 441 1.15 -2.97 16.63
C LEU A 441 0.23 -1.74 16.54
N THR A 442 -0.37 -1.49 15.38
CA THR A 442 -1.38 -0.44 15.15
C THR A 442 -2.73 -1.07 14.84
N THR A 443 -3.80 -0.68 15.54
CA THR A 443 -5.15 -1.27 15.42
C THR A 443 -6.24 -0.28 15.78
N ASP A 444 -7.49 -0.55 15.43
CA ASP A 444 -8.61 0.12 16.12
C ASP A 444 -8.80 -0.53 17.52
N PRO A 445 -8.77 0.22 18.64
CA PRO A 445 -8.51 1.66 18.77
C PRO A 445 -7.06 2.01 19.20
N ASN A 446 -6.21 1.00 19.34
CA ASN A 446 -4.93 1.10 20.03
C ASN A 446 -3.70 1.17 19.09
N VAL A 447 -2.70 1.95 19.51
CA VAL A 447 -1.29 1.60 19.31
C VAL A 447 -0.84 0.83 20.57
N ASP A 448 -0.37 -0.41 20.38
CA ASP A 448 0.03 -1.31 21.46
C ASP A 448 1.50 -1.69 21.35
N SER A 449 2.14 -1.97 22.49
CA SER A 449 3.47 -2.58 22.58
C SER A 449 3.44 -3.90 23.34
N TYR A 450 4.14 -4.90 22.81
CA TYR A 450 4.30 -6.22 23.41
C TYR A 450 5.77 -6.60 23.57
N ASP A 451 6.08 -7.40 24.59
CA ASP A 451 7.36 -8.12 24.69
C ASP A 451 7.38 -9.24 23.63
N PRO A 452 8.26 -9.20 22.62
CA PRO A 452 8.31 -10.22 21.58
C PRO A 452 8.83 -11.59 22.06
N GLU A 453 9.40 -11.68 23.27
CA GLU A 453 9.76 -12.96 23.88
C GLU A 453 8.55 -13.68 24.48
N THR A 454 7.68 -12.96 25.21
CA THR A 454 6.61 -13.54 26.04
C THR A 454 5.18 -13.25 25.55
N GLY A 455 5.00 -12.33 24.60
CA GLY A 455 3.69 -11.86 24.14
C GLY A 455 2.96 -10.96 25.13
N LYS A 456 3.58 -10.61 26.26
CA LYS A 456 2.98 -9.76 27.29
C LYS A 456 2.88 -8.31 26.83
N GLU A 457 1.71 -7.70 27.03
CA GLU A 457 1.50 -6.26 26.81
C GLU A 457 2.38 -5.42 27.74
N LEU A 458 3.06 -4.44 27.17
CA LEU A 458 3.99 -3.53 27.86
C LEU A 458 3.34 -2.17 28.10
N TRP A 459 2.65 -1.63 27.09
CA TRP A 459 1.86 -0.40 27.16
C TRP A 459 0.85 -0.35 26.00
N SER A 460 -0.17 0.51 26.12
CA SER A 460 -1.25 0.69 25.13
C SER A 460 -1.73 2.14 25.14
N VAL A 461 -1.96 2.72 23.96
CA VAL A 461 -2.47 4.09 23.77
C VAL A 461 -3.65 4.08 22.80
N LYS A 462 -4.76 4.71 23.19
CA LYS A 462 -5.96 4.83 22.35
C LYS A 462 -5.95 6.12 21.55
N CYS A 463 -5.63 6.02 20.27
CA CYS A 463 -5.63 7.16 19.35
C CYS A 463 -6.08 6.80 17.92
N LEU A 464 -6.13 5.51 17.55
CA LEU A 464 -6.55 5.07 16.23
C LEU A 464 -8.03 4.66 16.22
N MET A 465 -8.64 4.60 15.03
CA MET A 465 -9.99 4.05 14.81
C MET A 465 -10.21 3.74 13.32
N GLY A 466 -11.29 2.99 13.04
CA GLY A 466 -11.70 2.67 11.68
C GLY A 466 -10.90 1.51 11.08
N GLU A 467 -10.74 1.50 9.77
CA GLU A 467 -9.95 0.49 9.07
C GLU A 467 -8.47 0.87 9.15
N VAL A 468 -7.71 0.20 10.01
CA VAL A 468 -6.30 0.55 10.29
C VAL A 468 -5.36 -0.23 9.37
N GLY A 469 -4.93 0.42 8.28
CA GLY A 469 -3.95 -0.09 7.32
C GLY A 469 -2.48 0.24 7.67
N PRO A 470 -2.12 1.48 8.05
CA PRO A 470 -0.73 1.87 8.23
C PRO A 470 -0.05 1.18 9.43
N SER A 471 1.20 0.77 9.23
CA SER A 471 2.11 0.25 10.26
C SER A 471 2.87 1.38 10.94
N ALA A 472 3.39 1.16 12.15
CA ALA A 472 4.12 2.20 12.88
C ALA A 472 5.45 2.62 12.20
N ALA A 473 5.96 3.78 12.63
CA ALA A 473 7.36 4.19 12.48
C ALA A 473 8.01 4.35 13.86
N TYR A 474 9.34 4.41 13.90
CA TYR A 474 10.09 4.71 15.12
C TYR A 474 11.40 5.43 14.81
N SER A 475 11.62 6.58 15.45
CA SER A 475 12.88 7.33 15.46
C SER A 475 13.02 8.07 16.79
N ASP A 476 14.26 8.30 17.24
CA ASP A 476 14.60 9.25 18.31
C ASP A 476 13.84 9.08 19.64
N GLY A 477 13.41 7.85 19.93
CA GLY A 477 12.67 7.51 21.14
C GLY A 477 11.14 7.52 21.00
N LEU A 478 10.59 7.95 19.86
CA LEU A 478 9.15 8.11 19.63
C LEU A 478 8.60 7.09 18.62
N VAL A 479 7.41 6.57 18.91
CA VAL A 479 6.60 5.72 18.01
C VAL A 479 5.62 6.61 17.26
N PHE A 480 5.58 6.51 15.94
CA PHE A 480 4.68 7.30 15.10
C PHE A 480 3.62 6.40 14.47
N ALA A 481 2.35 6.78 14.57
CA ALA A 481 1.23 6.02 14.03
C ALA A 481 0.16 6.94 13.45
N ALA A 482 -0.41 6.56 12.30
CA ALA A 482 -1.39 7.36 11.57
C ALA A 482 -2.50 6.47 11.00
N ASN A 483 -3.72 7.01 10.82
CA ASN A 483 -4.77 6.38 10.02
C ASN A 483 -5.80 7.40 9.52
N GLU A 484 -6.28 7.27 8.26
CA GLU A 484 -7.23 8.20 7.61
C GLU A 484 -8.44 8.56 8.48
N TYR A 485 -8.99 7.58 9.20
CA TYR A 485 -10.22 7.73 10.00
C TYR A 485 -9.98 8.24 11.42
N ALA A 486 -8.75 8.62 11.79
CA ALA A 486 -8.35 8.86 13.17
C ALA A 486 -7.52 10.13 13.38
N THR A 487 -6.19 9.99 13.38
CA THR A 487 -5.19 11.03 13.67
C THR A 487 -3.82 10.50 13.25
N PHE A 488 -2.84 11.38 13.16
CA PHE A 488 -1.41 11.08 13.12
C PHE A 488 -0.79 11.55 14.43
N ALA A 489 -0.24 10.62 15.21
CA ALA A 489 0.25 10.88 16.56
C ALA A 489 1.69 10.38 16.78
N ALA A 490 2.45 11.14 17.56
CA ALA A 490 3.74 10.73 18.12
C ALA A 490 3.57 10.30 19.57
N ILE A 491 4.00 9.07 19.87
CA ILE A 491 3.83 8.40 21.16
C ILE A 491 5.19 8.13 21.76
N LYS A 492 5.39 8.63 22.98
CA LYS A 492 6.54 8.32 23.83
C LYS A 492 6.27 6.99 24.55
N PRO A 493 7.06 5.92 24.31
CA PRO A 493 6.89 4.62 24.95
C PRO A 493 7.40 4.66 26.40
N GLY A 494 6.82 3.84 27.27
CA GLY A 494 7.24 3.76 28.67
C GLY A 494 6.28 2.96 29.55
N SER A 495 6.46 3.03 30.87
CA SER A 495 5.47 2.54 31.85
C SER A 495 4.20 3.39 31.89
N THR A 496 4.30 4.63 31.43
CA THR A 496 3.22 5.59 31.25
C THR A 496 3.42 6.16 29.85
N PRO A 497 2.79 5.58 28.81
CA PRO A 497 2.94 6.09 27.46
C PRO A 497 2.20 7.42 27.31
N GLU A 498 2.73 8.30 26.48
CA GLU A 498 2.29 9.69 26.36
C GLU A 498 2.19 10.09 24.88
N ILE A 499 1.09 10.68 24.44
CA ILE A 499 0.99 11.33 23.14
C ILE A 499 1.69 12.68 23.27
N VAL A 500 2.82 12.86 22.60
CA VAL A 500 3.62 14.09 22.65
C VAL A 500 2.96 15.18 21.79
N TRP A 501 2.50 14.79 20.61
CA TRP A 501 1.73 15.62 19.68
C TRP A 501 0.83 14.74 18.81
N GLN A 502 -0.23 15.33 18.25
CA GLN A 502 -1.12 14.69 17.29
C GLN A 502 -1.75 15.72 16.34
N THR A 503 -2.08 15.30 15.12
CA THR A 503 -2.76 16.11 14.08
C THR A 503 -3.81 15.28 13.34
N ASP A 504 -4.78 15.93 12.69
CA ASP A 504 -5.76 15.32 11.77
C ASP A 504 -5.47 15.64 10.29
N GLU A 505 -4.33 16.28 10.01
CA GLU A 505 -3.88 16.64 8.65
C GLU A 505 -3.15 15.48 7.94
N PHE A 506 -3.28 15.40 6.61
CA PHE A 506 -2.55 14.49 5.71
C PHE A 506 -2.62 12.98 6.02
N LEU A 507 -3.68 12.53 6.70
CA LEU A 507 -3.79 11.17 7.22
C LEU A 507 -3.76 10.09 6.11
N PRO A 508 -2.93 9.02 6.25
CA PRO A 508 -2.80 7.97 5.25
C PRO A 508 -3.77 6.79 5.47
N GLU A 509 -4.21 6.18 4.35
CA GLU A 509 -5.09 5.00 4.32
C GLU A 509 -4.28 3.68 4.37
N VAL A 510 -3.15 3.61 3.67
CA VAL A 510 -2.37 2.36 3.46
C VAL A 510 -0.87 2.55 3.73
N ALA A 511 -0.27 3.61 3.19
CA ALA A 511 1.17 3.83 3.33
C ALA A 511 1.57 4.13 4.79
N SER A 512 2.61 3.46 5.27
CA SER A 512 3.07 3.54 6.66
C SER A 512 4.07 4.68 6.85
N PRO A 513 3.94 5.54 7.89
CA PRO A 513 4.87 6.64 8.17
C PRO A 513 6.33 6.19 8.25
N LEU A 514 7.26 7.02 7.78
CA LEU A 514 8.71 6.84 7.90
C LEU A 514 9.29 7.94 8.77
N ALA A 515 9.91 7.60 9.90
CA ALA A 515 10.60 8.53 10.78
C ALA A 515 12.12 8.30 10.72
N VAL A 516 12.90 9.34 10.41
CA VAL A 516 14.38 9.29 10.33
C VAL A 516 14.96 10.71 10.32
N ASN A 517 16.16 10.91 10.87
CA ASN A 517 16.88 12.20 10.89
C ASN A 517 16.08 13.36 11.54
N GLY A 518 15.27 13.09 12.57
CA GLY A 518 14.41 14.09 13.21
C GLY A 518 13.17 14.53 12.40
N VAL A 519 12.91 13.90 11.25
CA VAL A 519 11.74 14.17 10.39
C VAL A 519 10.88 12.91 10.27
N VAL A 520 9.55 13.07 10.27
CA VAL A 520 8.61 11.99 9.99
C VAL A 520 7.74 12.32 8.76
N ILE A 521 7.68 11.39 7.82
CA ILE A 521 7.05 11.53 6.49
C ILE A 521 5.85 10.60 6.39
N ILE A 522 4.73 11.13 5.91
CA ILE A 522 3.52 10.39 5.53
C ILE A 522 3.15 10.67 4.06
N ALA A 523 2.47 9.71 3.45
CA ALA A 523 2.07 9.76 2.04
C ALA A 523 0.65 9.20 1.89
N THR A 524 -0.20 9.85 1.11
CA THR A 524 -1.65 9.57 1.10
C THR A 524 -2.10 8.87 -0.18
N SER A 525 -3.21 8.13 -0.08
CA SER A 525 -3.86 7.51 -1.24
C SER A 525 -4.46 8.51 -2.24
N TYR A 526 -4.52 9.79 -1.87
CA TYR A 526 -4.94 10.91 -2.73
C TYR A 526 -3.79 11.75 -3.31
N GLY A 527 -2.52 11.35 -3.11
CA GLY A 527 -1.37 11.91 -3.83
C GLY A 527 -0.57 12.98 -3.09
N THR A 528 -0.83 13.25 -1.82
CA THR A 528 -0.04 14.20 -1.03
C THR A 528 1.05 13.49 -0.23
N VAL A 529 2.24 14.08 -0.16
CA VAL A 529 3.34 13.67 0.72
C VAL A 529 3.65 14.83 1.66
N ALA A 530 3.63 14.59 2.96
CA ALA A 530 3.86 15.61 3.98
C ALA A 530 4.91 15.16 4.99
N ALA A 531 5.71 16.10 5.47
CA ALA A 531 6.79 15.86 6.42
C ALA A 531 6.71 16.80 7.62
N PHE A 532 6.96 16.25 8.80
CA PHE A 532 6.77 16.92 10.09
C PHE A 532 8.02 16.78 10.97
N ASP A 533 8.19 17.72 11.89
CA ASP A 533 9.17 17.58 12.95
C ASP A 533 8.78 16.43 13.89
N THR A 534 9.72 15.51 14.14
CA THR A 534 9.49 14.42 15.09
C THR A 534 9.23 14.88 16.52
N ALA A 535 9.75 16.05 16.93
CA ALA A 535 9.71 16.50 18.32
C ALA A 535 8.37 17.14 18.71
N ASP A 536 7.77 17.95 17.84
CA ASP A 536 6.58 18.78 18.16
C ASP A 536 5.42 18.67 17.15
N GLY A 537 5.61 17.99 16.00
CA GLY A 537 4.56 17.84 14.99
C GLY A 537 4.36 19.05 14.08
N THR A 538 5.30 20.00 14.06
CA THR A 538 5.29 21.11 13.10
C THR A 538 5.40 20.58 11.68
N LEU A 539 4.46 20.94 10.79
CA LEU A 539 4.56 20.69 9.35
C LEU A 539 5.78 21.44 8.77
N LEU A 540 6.69 20.69 8.15
CA LEU A 540 7.94 21.22 7.58
C LEU A 540 7.79 21.49 6.07
N TRP A 541 7.16 20.55 5.35
CA TRP A 541 6.83 20.70 3.93
C TRP A 541 5.73 19.71 3.50
N GLU A 542 5.04 20.06 2.42
CA GLU A 542 4.09 19.22 1.69
C GLU A 542 4.45 19.21 0.19
N GLN A 543 4.05 18.16 -0.54
CA GLN A 543 4.13 18.04 -2.00
C GLN A 543 2.87 17.31 -2.53
N GLU A 544 2.32 17.78 -3.66
CA GLU A 544 1.20 17.12 -4.35
C GLU A 544 1.68 16.39 -5.62
N HIS A 545 1.17 15.18 -5.84
CA HIS A 545 1.48 14.30 -6.97
C HIS A 545 0.18 13.89 -7.70
N SER A 546 0.27 13.44 -8.96
CA SER A 546 -0.91 13.08 -9.76
C SER A 546 -1.60 11.78 -9.34
N ASP A 547 -0.85 10.88 -8.70
CA ASP A 547 -1.26 9.53 -8.33
C ASP A 547 -0.93 9.28 -6.85
N GLY A 548 -1.79 8.50 -6.19
CA GLY A 548 -1.69 8.23 -4.75
C GLY A 548 -0.65 7.17 -4.35
N PHE A 549 -0.40 7.10 -3.05
CA PHE A 549 0.60 6.22 -2.43
C PHE A 549 -0.04 5.11 -1.60
N TYR A 550 0.10 3.87 -2.08
CA TYR A 550 -0.14 2.65 -1.29
C TYR A 550 1.19 2.04 -0.79
N ALA A 551 2.28 2.21 -1.56
CA ALA A 551 3.61 1.81 -1.14
C ALA A 551 4.08 2.71 0.01
N SER A 552 4.65 2.10 1.07
CA SER A 552 5.22 2.86 2.19
C SER A 552 6.60 3.43 1.83
N PRO A 553 6.94 4.67 2.23
CA PRO A 553 8.29 5.20 2.05
C PRO A 553 9.34 4.38 2.79
N VAL A 554 10.53 4.26 2.19
CA VAL A 554 11.70 3.55 2.75
C VAL A 554 12.95 4.43 2.63
N TYR A 555 13.70 4.57 3.71
CA TYR A 555 15.00 5.25 3.74
C TYR A 555 16.13 4.29 3.35
N ALA A 556 16.94 4.66 2.36
CA ALA A 556 18.11 3.89 1.93
C ALA A 556 19.24 4.83 1.47
N ALA A 557 20.48 4.55 1.90
CA ALA A 557 21.70 5.27 1.49
C ALA A 557 21.61 6.83 1.49
N GLY A 558 20.88 7.42 2.45
CA GLY A 558 20.75 8.87 2.58
C GLY A 558 19.70 9.53 1.68
N ASN A 559 18.77 8.75 1.11
CA ASN A 559 17.57 9.22 0.42
C ASN A 559 16.33 8.48 0.94
N VAL A 560 15.16 9.07 0.78
CA VAL A 560 13.85 8.39 0.86
C VAL A 560 13.48 7.93 -0.54
N TYR A 561 12.93 6.72 -0.65
CA TYR A 561 12.33 6.16 -1.84
C TYR A 561 10.85 5.93 -1.56
N LEU A 562 10.00 6.61 -2.31
CA LEU A 562 8.55 6.47 -2.30
C LEU A 562 8.09 6.22 -3.74
N ILE A 563 7.09 5.36 -3.96
CA ILE A 563 6.60 5.03 -5.31
C ILE A 563 5.08 5.13 -5.37
N ASP A 564 4.59 5.85 -6.38
CA ASP A 564 3.17 6.08 -6.60
C ASP A 564 2.45 4.86 -7.21
N MET A 565 1.13 4.96 -7.34
CA MET A 565 0.30 3.96 -8.02
C MET A 565 0.44 3.95 -9.57
N ALA A 566 1.22 4.85 -10.17
CA ALA A 566 1.57 4.83 -11.60
C ALA A 566 2.86 4.05 -11.87
N GLY A 567 3.76 3.95 -10.88
CA GLY A 567 5.09 3.37 -10.97
C GLY A 567 6.23 4.38 -11.06
N VAL A 568 6.01 5.66 -10.70
CA VAL A 568 7.05 6.70 -10.58
C VAL A 568 7.61 6.68 -9.17
N CYS A 569 8.93 6.49 -9.03
CA CYS A 569 9.59 6.54 -7.72
C CYS A 569 10.14 7.94 -7.46
N HIS A 570 9.49 8.69 -6.58
CA HIS A 570 10.01 9.97 -6.10
C HIS A 570 11.11 9.70 -5.07
N ILE A 571 12.33 10.12 -5.42
CA ILE A 571 13.53 9.95 -4.58
C ILE A 571 13.92 11.33 -4.09
N PHE A 572 13.96 11.52 -2.77
CA PHE A 572 14.18 12.83 -2.14
C PHE A 572 14.98 12.71 -0.83
N LYS A 573 15.36 13.82 -0.21
CA LYS A 573 16.07 13.82 1.09
C LYS A 573 15.11 13.74 2.27
N ALA A 574 15.48 12.93 3.27
CA ALA A 574 14.91 13.04 4.61
C ALA A 574 15.55 14.24 5.33
N GLY A 575 14.93 15.40 5.22
CA GLY A 575 15.38 16.67 5.78
C GLY A 575 14.24 17.67 5.96
N ARG A 576 14.54 18.81 6.62
CA ARG A 576 13.54 19.83 7.00
C ARG A 576 13.00 20.65 5.83
N GLU A 577 13.61 20.54 4.66
CA GLU A 577 13.19 21.16 3.41
C GLU A 577 13.05 20.05 2.36
N PHE A 578 12.09 20.17 1.46
CA PHE A 578 11.92 19.19 0.38
C PHE A 578 13.04 19.34 -0.66
N GLN A 579 13.91 18.33 -0.75
CA GLN A 579 14.93 18.25 -1.80
C GLN A 579 14.75 16.99 -2.63
N LEU A 580 14.16 17.14 -3.81
CA LEU A 580 14.08 16.10 -4.83
C LEU A 580 15.47 15.72 -5.35
N VAL A 581 15.69 14.44 -5.59
CA VAL A 581 16.93 13.85 -6.12
C VAL A 581 16.70 13.24 -7.50
N ALA A 582 15.59 12.53 -7.71
CA ALA A 582 15.19 11.96 -9.01
C ALA A 582 13.74 11.44 -9.00
N GLU A 583 13.16 11.23 -10.19
CA GLU A 583 11.82 10.62 -10.37
C GLU A 583 11.80 9.48 -11.41
N PRO A 584 12.65 8.43 -11.27
CA PRO A 584 12.71 7.34 -12.23
C PRO A 584 11.45 6.45 -12.19
N ALA A 585 10.97 6.03 -13.37
CA ALA A 585 9.72 5.28 -13.53
C ALA A 585 9.91 3.82 -13.92
N LEU A 586 9.02 2.94 -13.47
CA LEU A 586 8.94 1.53 -13.88
C LEU A 586 8.29 1.34 -15.26
N GLY A 587 7.45 2.28 -15.70
CA GLY A 587 6.54 2.06 -16.85
C GLY A 587 5.43 1.03 -16.58
N GLU A 588 5.17 0.71 -15.30
CA GLU A 588 4.22 -0.31 -14.86
C GLU A 588 3.72 0.02 -13.45
N LYS A 589 2.40 -0.09 -13.22
CA LYS A 589 1.78 0.21 -11.92
C LYS A 589 2.30 -0.70 -10.81
N THR A 590 2.35 -0.17 -9.59
CA THR A 590 2.68 -0.90 -8.36
C THR A 590 1.83 -0.39 -7.18
N VAL A 591 1.83 -1.15 -6.08
CA VAL A 591 1.40 -0.73 -4.74
C VAL A 591 2.40 -1.20 -3.65
N CYS A 592 3.58 -1.67 -4.07
CA CYS A 592 4.54 -2.36 -3.22
C CYS A 592 5.74 -1.47 -2.88
N ALA A 593 6.23 -1.55 -1.65
CA ALA A 593 7.41 -0.80 -1.23
C ALA A 593 8.67 -1.28 -1.98
N PRO A 594 9.63 -0.38 -2.28
CA PRO A 594 10.92 -0.78 -2.83
C PRO A 594 11.71 -1.61 -1.81
N VAL A 595 12.51 -2.55 -2.33
CA VAL A 595 13.25 -3.55 -1.55
C VAL A 595 14.71 -3.52 -1.98
N PHE A 596 15.65 -3.58 -1.03
CA PHE A 596 17.03 -3.19 -1.28
C PHE A 596 18.02 -4.35 -1.11
N ALA A 597 19.03 -4.37 -1.97
CA ALA A 597 20.25 -5.16 -1.85
C ALA A 597 21.45 -4.25 -2.20
N ASP A 598 22.69 -4.59 -1.82
CA ASP A 598 23.82 -3.71 -2.15
C ASP A 598 23.95 -3.51 -3.67
N GLY A 599 23.96 -2.23 -4.08
CA GLY A 599 23.95 -1.81 -5.49
C GLY A 599 22.64 -2.05 -6.25
N LYS A 600 21.55 -2.50 -5.62
CA LYS A 600 20.32 -2.92 -6.30
C LYS A 600 19.03 -2.50 -5.59
N ILE A 601 17.99 -2.22 -6.37
CA ILE A 601 16.60 -2.10 -5.91
C ILE A 601 15.76 -3.17 -6.60
N LEU A 602 14.80 -3.75 -5.89
CA LEU A 602 13.78 -4.63 -6.43
C LEU A 602 12.42 -3.99 -6.19
N ILE A 603 11.57 -3.97 -7.23
CA ILE A 603 10.21 -3.48 -7.12
C ILE A 603 9.27 -4.42 -7.85
N ARG A 604 8.15 -4.74 -7.20
CA ARG A 604 7.05 -5.54 -7.76
C ARG A 604 6.07 -4.63 -8.49
N GLY A 605 5.99 -4.71 -9.80
CA GLY A 605 4.86 -4.21 -10.58
C GLY A 605 3.67 -5.18 -10.57
N PHE A 606 2.58 -4.82 -11.24
CA PHE A 606 1.35 -5.63 -11.31
C PHE A 606 1.50 -6.94 -12.12
N ASP A 607 2.48 -6.99 -13.04
CA ASP A 607 2.72 -8.13 -13.94
C ASP A 607 4.17 -8.65 -13.87
N ASN A 608 5.12 -7.86 -13.32
CA ASN A 608 6.54 -8.19 -13.32
C ASN A 608 7.27 -7.78 -12.02
N LEU A 609 8.28 -8.56 -11.65
CA LEU A 609 9.31 -8.19 -10.68
C LEU A 609 10.52 -7.60 -11.43
N TYR A 610 10.92 -6.38 -11.05
CA TYR A 610 12.09 -5.69 -11.59
C TYR A 610 13.27 -5.85 -10.65
N CYS A 611 14.48 -5.94 -11.20
CA CYS A 611 15.72 -5.65 -10.48
C CYS A 611 16.49 -4.55 -11.21
N ILE A 612 16.82 -3.51 -10.45
CA ILE A 612 17.33 -2.22 -10.89
C ILE A 612 18.74 -2.08 -10.31
N GLY A 613 19.71 -1.66 -11.13
CA GLY A 613 21.12 -1.57 -10.74
C GLY A 613 21.97 -0.90 -11.82
N LYS A 614 23.21 -0.56 -11.46
CA LYS A 614 24.21 0.00 -12.37
C LYS A 614 25.11 -1.10 -12.95
#